data_AF-A0A397CMC4-F1
#
_entry.id   AF-A0A397CMC4-F1
#
_cell.length_a   1.000
_cell.length_b   1.000
_cell.length_c   1.000
_cell.angle_alpha   90.00
_cell.angle_beta   90.00
_cell.angle_gamma   90.00
#
_symmetry.space_group_name_H-M   'P 1'
#
loop_
_entity.id
_entity.type
_entity.pdbx_description
1 polymer ?
#
loop_
_entity_poly.entity_id
_entity_poly.type
_entity_poly.pdbx_seq_one_letter_code
_entity_poly.pdbx_strand_id
1 'polypeptide(L)'
;MALLHNRSDLVETDVHPAVEQAALDVEEEYEAKLESFQTHWTRLTTLRDQIRLFRLHGIDGKADDDDDGAKKMPRRFRRCKIQQGSAEEDAYVLQSLVAAVPSADDLGHVRRVMQVLLYFGHVQQVTSIQRTIQRCLTHMAAHPLPPPVHEADIPIMKNDDPMPAEWAHHLTFALNGRKVVVDGNTLPRFNDLRLIDYIRDHAGLTGTKLACGEGGCGACTVVLCHRVSPSSPLVHRSVNACLIPLASIDGMAVLTVEGVGSTKHRLHPIQSKMVDNYSMQCGYCTPGWVMNMYELLHTSDPSSLTKDTIENHFDGNLCRCTGYRPILKAMNSFGIDGPAPQLEYESSYDGVPFVDVDEP
;
A
#
# COMPACT_ATOMS: atom_id res chain seq x y z
N MET A 1 22.27 14.68 -42.83
CA MET A 1 21.59 15.92 -43.27
C MET A 1 22.03 16.36 -44.67
N ALA A 2 23.33 16.41 -45.01
CA ALA A 2 23.77 16.84 -46.36
C ALA A 2 23.64 15.78 -47.48
N LEU A 3 23.56 14.48 -47.17
CA LEU A 3 23.38 13.40 -48.17
C LEU A 3 21.91 13.04 -48.46
N LEU A 4 20.95 13.64 -47.75
CA LEU A 4 19.51 13.39 -47.96
C LEU A 4 18.83 14.50 -48.77
N HIS A 5 19.47 15.66 -48.96
CA HIS A 5 18.90 16.79 -49.70
C HIS A 5 19.04 16.69 -51.22
N ASN A 6 19.74 15.67 -51.74
CA ASN A 6 20.08 15.59 -53.16
C ASN A 6 19.28 14.52 -53.93
N ARG A 7 18.13 14.12 -53.40
CA ARG A 7 17.21 13.16 -54.04
C ARG A 7 15.80 13.77 -54.18
N SER A 8 15.72 14.84 -54.95
CA SER A 8 14.46 15.46 -55.41
C SER A 8 13.71 14.60 -56.45
N ASP A 9 14.30 13.48 -56.86
CA ASP A 9 13.71 12.44 -57.72
C ASP A 9 12.66 11.56 -57.02
N LEU A 10 12.51 11.66 -55.69
CA LEU A 10 11.49 10.92 -54.93
C LEU A 10 10.22 11.73 -54.64
N VAL A 11 10.12 12.98 -55.12
CA VAL A 11 9.04 13.91 -54.75
C VAL A 11 7.74 13.68 -55.54
N GLU A 12 7.73 12.84 -56.60
CA GLU A 12 6.53 12.65 -57.44
C GLU A 12 6.25 11.20 -57.84
N THR A 13 6.42 10.22 -56.95
CA THR A 13 5.89 8.86 -57.22
C THR A 13 5.26 8.24 -55.97
N ASP A 14 3.93 8.32 -55.85
CA ASP A 14 3.02 7.40 -55.14
C ASP A 14 3.29 6.92 -53.70
N VAL A 15 4.25 7.48 -52.95
CA VAL A 15 4.53 7.02 -51.56
C VAL A 15 3.60 7.63 -50.50
N HIS A 16 2.76 8.62 -50.84
CA HIS A 16 1.92 9.33 -49.86
C HIS A 16 0.81 8.46 -49.24
N PRO A 17 -0.02 7.71 -50.02
CA PRO A 17 -1.11 6.92 -49.43
C PRO A 17 -0.59 5.73 -48.61
N ALA A 18 0.52 5.12 -49.05
CA ALA A 18 1.13 3.99 -48.34
C ALA A 18 1.73 4.40 -46.99
N VAL A 19 2.26 5.62 -46.88
CA VAL A 19 2.81 6.15 -45.63
C VAL A 19 1.70 6.55 -44.65
N GLU A 20 0.60 7.12 -45.15
CA GLU A 20 -0.58 7.41 -44.33
C GLU A 20 -1.27 6.12 -43.87
N GLN A 21 -1.36 5.10 -44.72
CA GLN A 21 -1.88 3.79 -44.33
C GLN A 21 -0.98 3.13 -43.28
N ALA A 22 0.34 3.15 -43.46
CA ALA A 22 1.27 2.62 -42.47
C ALA A 22 1.19 3.35 -41.13
N ALA A 23 0.83 4.64 -41.12
CA ALA A 23 0.58 5.38 -39.88
C ALA A 23 -0.66 4.87 -39.14
N LEU A 24 -1.76 4.66 -39.87
CA LEU A 24 -3.01 4.11 -39.33
C LEU A 24 -2.81 2.68 -38.82
N ASP A 25 -2.10 1.84 -39.60
CA ASP A 25 -1.81 0.45 -39.24
C ASP A 25 -1.01 0.39 -37.92
N VAL A 26 -0.06 1.31 -37.71
CA VAL A 26 0.70 1.40 -36.46
C VAL A 26 -0.20 1.81 -35.29
N GLU A 27 -1.11 2.77 -35.47
CA GLU A 27 -2.03 3.16 -34.41
C GLU A 27 -2.97 2.02 -34.05
N GLU A 28 -3.57 1.36 -35.04
CA GLU A 28 -4.46 0.21 -34.85
C GLU A 28 -3.73 -0.95 -34.16
N GLU A 29 -2.50 -1.27 -34.57
CA GLU A 29 -1.69 -2.31 -33.95
C GLU A 29 -1.44 -2.03 -32.46
N TYR A 30 -1.07 -0.79 -32.10
CA TYR A 30 -0.78 -0.44 -30.72
C TYR A 30 -2.03 -0.32 -29.84
N GLU A 31 -3.18 0.03 -30.42
CA GLU A 31 -4.47 -0.04 -29.72
C GLU A 31 -4.88 -1.49 -29.47
N ALA A 32 -4.74 -2.37 -30.47
CA ALA A 32 -5.00 -3.80 -30.32
C ALA A 32 -4.05 -4.46 -29.30
N LYS A 33 -2.76 -4.07 -29.28
CA LYS A 33 -1.80 -4.52 -28.25
C LYS A 33 -2.22 -4.07 -26.85
N LEU A 34 -2.71 -2.84 -26.68
CA LEU A 34 -3.19 -2.35 -25.40
C LEU A 34 -4.43 -3.10 -24.91
N GLU A 35 -5.42 -3.29 -25.78
CA GLU A 35 -6.64 -4.04 -25.46
C GLU A 35 -6.33 -5.51 -25.10
N SER A 36 -5.45 -6.14 -25.89
CA SER A 36 -4.96 -7.49 -25.62
C SER A 36 -4.24 -7.55 -24.27
N PHE A 37 -3.35 -6.60 -23.97
CA PHE A 37 -2.66 -6.53 -22.69
C PHE A 37 -3.65 -6.40 -21.52
N GLN A 38 -4.62 -5.49 -21.60
CA GLN A 38 -5.63 -5.28 -20.56
C GLN A 38 -6.45 -6.52 -20.29
N THR A 39 -6.89 -7.19 -21.36
CA THR A 39 -7.69 -8.41 -21.29
C THR A 39 -6.90 -9.54 -20.63
N HIS A 40 -5.68 -9.79 -21.11
CA HIS A 40 -4.84 -10.87 -20.59
C HIS A 40 -4.33 -10.57 -19.18
N TRP A 41 -4.03 -9.32 -18.84
CA TRP A 41 -3.58 -8.93 -17.49
C TRP A 41 -4.70 -9.12 -16.46
N THR A 42 -5.92 -8.68 -16.78
CA THR A 42 -7.10 -8.88 -15.92
C THR A 42 -7.43 -10.36 -15.75
N ARG A 43 -7.31 -11.14 -16.83
CA ARG A 43 -7.51 -12.59 -16.80
C ARG A 43 -6.44 -13.28 -15.97
N LEU A 44 -5.16 -12.92 -16.13
CA LEU A 44 -4.03 -13.52 -15.41
C LEU A 44 -4.11 -13.22 -13.91
N THR A 45 -4.42 -11.98 -13.52
CA THR A 45 -4.60 -11.60 -12.11
C THR A 45 -5.76 -12.36 -11.47
N THR A 46 -6.93 -12.37 -12.12
CA THR A 46 -8.11 -13.09 -11.63
C THR A 46 -7.84 -14.59 -11.52
N LEU A 47 -7.21 -15.20 -12.53
CA LEU A 47 -6.85 -16.62 -12.54
C LEU A 47 -5.89 -16.95 -11.39
N ARG A 48 -4.83 -16.16 -11.22
CA ARG A 48 -3.81 -16.37 -10.18
C ARG A 48 -4.36 -16.16 -8.76
N ASP A 49 -5.24 -15.18 -8.58
CA ASP A 49 -5.90 -14.95 -7.29
C ASP A 49 -6.89 -16.07 -6.96
N GLN A 50 -7.64 -16.58 -7.94
CA GLN A 50 -8.48 -17.77 -7.75
C GLN A 50 -7.65 -18.99 -7.36
N ILE A 51 -6.53 -19.25 -8.05
CA ILE A 51 -5.62 -20.36 -7.71
C ILE A 51 -5.10 -20.21 -6.28
N ARG A 52 -4.66 -19.00 -5.89
CA ARG A 52 -4.20 -18.72 -4.51
C ARG A 52 -5.28 -18.98 -3.47
N LEU A 53 -6.51 -18.51 -3.71
CA LEU A 53 -7.63 -18.71 -2.80
C LEU A 53 -8.02 -20.18 -2.64
N PHE A 54 -8.08 -20.95 -3.74
CA PHE A 54 -8.37 -22.38 -3.67
C PHE A 54 -7.31 -23.15 -2.85
N ARG A 55 -6.03 -22.81 -3.06
CA ARG A 55 -4.91 -23.40 -2.32
C ARG A 55 -4.90 -23.05 -0.85
N LEU A 56 -5.19 -21.79 -0.48
CA LEU A 56 -5.36 -21.37 0.93
C LEU A 56 -6.45 -22.16 1.66
N HIS A 57 -7.46 -22.64 0.94
CA HIS A 57 -8.52 -23.48 1.50
C HIS A 57 -8.22 -24.98 1.46
N GLY A 58 -7.00 -25.38 1.10
CA GLY A 58 -6.58 -26.78 0.97
C GLY A 58 -7.32 -27.53 -0.14
N ILE A 59 -7.83 -26.82 -1.14
CA ILE A 59 -8.49 -27.38 -2.33
C ILE A 59 -7.40 -27.58 -3.39
N ASP A 60 -6.41 -28.41 -3.03
CA ASP A 60 -5.37 -28.87 -3.93
C ASP A 60 -5.91 -30.14 -4.54
N GLY A 61 -6.51 -30.05 -5.73
CA GLY A 61 -7.21 -31.20 -6.34
C GLY A 61 -6.30 -32.38 -6.72
N LYS A 62 -5.14 -32.61 -6.08
CA LYS A 62 -4.46 -33.88 -6.24
C LYS A 62 -5.50 -34.97 -5.98
N ALA A 63 -5.77 -35.77 -7.02
CA ALA A 63 -6.52 -36.98 -6.85
C ALA A 63 -5.59 -37.88 -6.04
N ASP A 64 -5.69 -37.79 -4.72
CA ASP A 64 -5.08 -38.78 -3.85
C ASP A 64 -5.88 -40.06 -4.06
N ASP A 65 -5.48 -40.82 -5.08
CA ASP A 65 -5.49 -42.26 -4.98
C ASP A 65 -4.50 -42.60 -3.87
N ASP A 66 -5.04 -43.22 -2.83
CA ASP A 66 -4.40 -43.76 -1.62
C ASP A 66 -4.21 -42.81 -0.41
N ASP A 67 -5.14 -43.02 0.54
CA ASP A 67 -4.94 -43.11 2.00
C ASP A 67 -4.14 -41.99 2.72
N ASP A 68 -4.86 -41.01 3.28
CA ASP A 68 -4.83 -40.60 4.70
C ASP A 68 -5.41 -39.17 4.86
N GLY A 69 -6.57 -39.06 5.51
CA GLY A 69 -7.03 -37.82 6.17
C GLY A 69 -7.43 -36.60 5.31
N ALA A 70 -7.20 -36.56 4.01
CA ALA A 70 -7.55 -35.39 3.17
C ALA A 70 -9.08 -35.21 3.03
N LYS A 71 -9.59 -34.00 3.34
CA LYS A 71 -11.01 -33.66 3.18
C LYS A 71 -11.42 -33.79 1.71
N LYS A 72 -12.19 -34.83 1.39
CA LYS A 72 -12.76 -35.07 0.05
C LYS A 72 -13.45 -33.80 -0.48
N MET A 73 -13.05 -33.35 -1.68
CA MET A 73 -13.64 -32.19 -2.34
C MET A 73 -15.18 -32.32 -2.40
N PRO A 74 -15.96 -31.31 -1.96
CA PRO A 74 -17.42 -31.36 -1.98
C PRO A 74 -17.91 -31.63 -3.41
N ARG A 75 -18.94 -32.48 -3.55
CA ARG A 75 -19.45 -32.93 -4.87
C ARG A 75 -19.75 -31.80 -5.86
N ARG A 76 -20.07 -30.58 -5.36
CA ARG A 76 -20.29 -29.38 -6.18
C ARG A 76 -19.05 -28.90 -6.95
N PHE A 77 -17.85 -29.09 -6.40
CA PHE A 77 -16.60 -28.60 -7.00
C PHE A 77 -15.87 -29.67 -7.85
N ARG A 78 -16.26 -30.95 -7.75
CA ARG A 78 -15.70 -32.08 -8.53
C ARG A 78 -15.90 -32.02 -10.04
N ARG A 79 -16.77 -31.15 -10.53
CA ARG A 79 -17.00 -30.96 -11.98
C ARG A 79 -16.20 -29.79 -12.58
N CYS A 80 -15.49 -29.01 -11.77
CA CYS A 80 -14.66 -27.94 -12.28
C CYS A 80 -13.34 -28.53 -12.80
N LYS A 81 -13.13 -28.49 -14.12
CA LYS A 81 -11.90 -28.89 -14.82
C LYS A 81 -10.71 -27.94 -14.50
N ILE A 82 -10.52 -27.57 -13.25
CA ILE A 82 -9.62 -26.46 -12.85
C ILE A 82 -8.15 -26.87 -12.77
N GLN A 83 -7.78 -28.13 -12.95
CA GLN A 83 -6.40 -28.54 -12.62
C GLN A 83 -5.42 -28.62 -13.78
N GLN A 84 -5.74 -29.36 -14.85
CA GLN A 84 -4.87 -29.40 -16.03
C GLN A 84 -5.06 -28.15 -16.88
N GLY A 85 -6.29 -27.63 -16.95
CA GLY A 85 -6.60 -26.40 -17.67
C GLY A 85 -5.96 -25.15 -17.05
N SER A 86 -5.81 -25.05 -15.72
CA SER A 86 -5.40 -23.79 -15.08
C SER A 86 -3.90 -23.47 -15.18
N ALA A 87 -3.02 -24.48 -15.21
CA ALA A 87 -1.58 -24.26 -15.41
C ALA A 87 -1.25 -23.96 -16.87
N GLU A 88 -1.87 -24.72 -17.78
CA GLU A 88 -1.77 -24.47 -19.22
C GLU A 88 -2.41 -23.13 -19.60
N GLU A 89 -3.54 -22.78 -18.99
CA GLU A 89 -4.20 -21.47 -19.18
C GLU A 89 -3.38 -20.34 -18.56
N ASP A 90 -2.79 -20.51 -17.38
CA ASP A 90 -1.87 -19.50 -16.79
C ASP A 90 -0.68 -19.23 -17.71
N ALA A 91 -0.03 -20.30 -18.20
CA ALA A 91 1.09 -20.20 -19.12
C ALA A 91 0.68 -19.56 -20.45
N TYR A 92 -0.46 -19.95 -21.02
CA TYR A 92 -1.00 -19.38 -22.24
C TYR A 92 -1.33 -17.89 -22.08
N VAL A 93 -2.04 -17.51 -21.02
CA VAL A 93 -2.42 -16.12 -20.76
C VAL A 93 -1.17 -15.26 -20.49
N LEU A 94 -0.18 -15.79 -19.76
CA LEU A 94 1.10 -15.11 -19.55
C LEU A 94 1.86 -14.92 -20.86
N GLN A 95 1.92 -15.94 -21.72
CA GLN A 95 2.58 -15.85 -23.02
C GLN A 95 1.92 -14.79 -23.91
N SER A 96 0.59 -14.78 -23.98
CA SER A 96 -0.17 -13.78 -24.73
C SER A 96 0.02 -12.36 -24.16
N LEU A 97 0.11 -12.24 -22.84
CA LEU A 97 0.36 -10.95 -22.17
C LEU A 97 1.77 -10.42 -22.49
N VAL A 98 2.79 -11.28 -22.45
CA VAL A 98 4.17 -10.91 -22.80
C VAL A 98 4.27 -10.54 -24.29
N ALA A 99 3.57 -11.26 -25.16
CA ALA A 99 3.54 -10.97 -26.60
C ALA A 99 2.88 -9.61 -26.93
N ALA A 100 1.99 -9.11 -26.06
CA ALA A 100 1.37 -7.81 -26.23
C ALA A 100 2.28 -6.63 -25.84
N VAL A 101 3.38 -6.88 -25.11
CA VAL A 101 4.34 -5.84 -24.72
C VAL A 101 5.25 -5.50 -25.91
N PRO A 102 5.33 -4.23 -26.34
CA PRO A 102 6.16 -3.84 -27.48
C PRO A 102 7.63 -4.20 -27.28
N SER A 103 8.20 -4.90 -28.26
CA SER A 103 9.62 -5.25 -28.27
C SER A 103 10.49 -4.04 -28.65
N ALA A 104 11.80 -4.14 -28.42
CA ALA A 104 12.75 -3.13 -28.91
C ALA A 104 12.71 -2.99 -30.45
N ASP A 105 12.43 -4.09 -31.15
CA ASP A 105 12.32 -4.11 -32.61
C ASP A 105 11.03 -3.43 -33.09
N ASP A 106 9.91 -3.61 -32.36
CA ASP A 106 8.62 -2.96 -32.63
C ASP A 106 8.76 -1.44 -32.53
N LEU A 107 9.40 -0.96 -31.46
CA LEU A 107 9.68 0.47 -31.25
C LEU A 107 10.66 1.00 -32.32
N GLY A 108 11.59 0.16 -32.76
CA GLY A 108 12.46 0.44 -33.89
C GLY A 108 11.70 0.62 -35.21
N HIS A 109 10.66 -0.18 -35.46
CA HIS A 109 9.79 -0.05 -36.63
C HIS A 109 8.98 1.25 -36.58
N VAL A 110 8.31 1.53 -35.46
CA VAL A 110 7.59 2.80 -35.24
C VAL A 110 8.48 4.01 -35.50
N ARG A 111 9.71 4.00 -34.96
CA ARG A 111 10.65 5.11 -35.15
C ARG A 111 10.93 5.37 -36.62
N ARG A 112 11.06 4.32 -37.45
CA ARG A 112 11.25 4.45 -38.90
C ARG A 112 10.00 5.04 -39.56
N VAL A 113 8.81 4.58 -39.21
CA VAL A 113 7.54 5.11 -39.73
C VAL A 113 7.38 6.59 -39.38
N MET A 114 7.62 6.99 -38.13
CA MET A 114 7.60 8.39 -37.69
C MET A 114 8.62 9.26 -38.43
N GLN A 115 9.82 8.75 -38.70
CA GLN A 115 10.83 9.47 -39.47
C GLN A 115 10.39 9.74 -40.91
N VAL A 116 9.74 8.76 -41.54
CA VAL A 116 9.17 8.90 -42.89
C VAL A 116 8.01 9.89 -42.89
N LEU A 117 7.11 9.83 -41.92
CA LEU A 117 6.01 10.80 -41.77
C LEU A 117 6.52 12.23 -41.57
N LEU A 118 7.54 12.43 -40.74
CA LEU A 118 8.17 13.74 -40.55
C LEU A 118 8.81 14.26 -41.85
N TYR A 119 9.43 13.39 -42.65
CA TYR A 119 10.01 13.75 -43.94
C TYR A 119 8.96 14.30 -44.91
N PHE A 120 7.76 13.74 -44.90
CA PHE A 120 6.62 14.18 -45.73
C PHE A 120 5.77 15.29 -45.08
N GLY A 121 6.15 15.81 -43.91
CA GLY A 121 5.45 16.93 -43.25
C GLY A 121 4.20 16.54 -42.45
N HIS A 122 3.97 15.25 -42.21
CA HIS A 122 2.83 14.70 -41.47
C HIS A 122 2.97 14.82 -39.94
N VAL A 123 3.21 16.04 -39.45
CA VAL A 123 3.51 16.30 -38.03
C VAL A 123 2.34 15.90 -37.11
N GLN A 124 1.10 16.10 -37.55
CA GLN A 124 -0.08 15.73 -36.77
C GLN A 124 -0.17 14.22 -36.54
N GLN A 125 0.01 13.40 -37.58
CA GLN A 125 0.03 11.93 -37.47
C GLN A 125 1.17 11.44 -36.56
N VAL A 126 2.36 12.05 -36.65
CA VAL A 126 3.49 11.71 -35.77
C VAL A 126 3.16 11.97 -34.29
N THR A 127 2.56 13.12 -33.98
CA THR A 127 2.15 13.42 -32.60
C THR A 127 1.02 12.54 -32.09
N SER A 128 0.13 12.09 -32.99
CA SER A 128 -0.92 11.12 -32.68
C SER A 128 -0.34 9.77 -32.30
N ILE A 129 0.52 9.19 -33.15
CA ILE A 129 1.23 7.93 -32.90
C ILE A 129 2.03 8.01 -31.59
N GLN A 130 2.75 9.12 -31.36
CA GLN A 130 3.52 9.31 -30.13
C GLN A 130 2.63 9.26 -28.89
N ARG A 131 1.45 9.88 -28.94
CA ARG A 131 0.50 9.88 -27.83
C ARG A 131 -0.08 8.49 -27.59
N THR A 132 -0.45 7.78 -28.65
CA THR A 132 -0.98 6.41 -28.57
C THR A 132 0.04 5.47 -27.93
N ILE A 133 1.28 5.50 -28.38
CA ILE A 133 2.35 4.64 -27.85
C ILE A 133 2.68 5.00 -26.40
N GLN A 134 2.79 6.29 -26.08
CA GLN A 134 3.04 6.73 -24.71
C GLN A 134 1.93 6.27 -23.76
N ARG A 135 0.66 6.34 -24.20
CA ARG A 135 -0.49 5.83 -23.46
C ARG A 135 -0.36 4.33 -23.20
N CYS A 136 -0.01 3.54 -24.22
CA CYS A 136 0.17 2.09 -24.08
C CYS A 136 1.30 1.75 -23.10
N LEU A 137 2.49 2.33 -23.27
CA LEU A 137 3.65 2.05 -22.42
C LEU A 137 3.43 2.48 -20.96
N THR A 138 2.80 3.64 -20.74
CA THR A 138 2.48 4.14 -19.39
C THR A 138 1.50 3.20 -18.68
N HIS A 139 0.48 2.70 -19.41
CA HIS A 139 -0.48 1.77 -18.86
C HIS A 139 0.17 0.43 -18.49
N MET A 140 1.00 -0.13 -19.37
CA MET A 140 1.72 -1.38 -19.11
C MET A 140 2.69 -1.26 -17.93
N ALA A 141 3.40 -0.13 -17.79
CA ALA A 141 4.30 0.12 -16.66
C ALA A 141 3.55 0.22 -15.31
N ALA A 142 2.32 0.72 -15.30
CA ALA A 142 1.48 0.80 -14.11
C ALA A 142 0.89 -0.56 -13.68
N HIS A 143 0.93 -1.58 -14.56
CA HIS A 143 0.32 -2.89 -14.35
C HIS A 143 1.38 -4.01 -14.49
N PRO A 144 2.26 -4.18 -13.49
CA PRO A 144 3.30 -5.20 -13.54
C PRO A 144 2.72 -6.62 -13.55
N LEU A 145 3.51 -7.58 -14.03
CA LEU A 145 3.11 -8.99 -14.07
C LEU A 145 2.87 -9.51 -12.64
N PRO A 146 1.72 -10.17 -12.37
CA PRO A 146 1.47 -10.80 -11.07
C PRO A 146 2.48 -11.93 -10.81
N PRO A 147 2.79 -12.29 -9.55
CA PRO A 147 3.74 -13.36 -9.25
C PRO A 147 3.23 -14.74 -9.73
N PRO A 148 4.12 -15.69 -10.09
CA PRO A 148 3.73 -17.02 -10.55
C PRO A 148 3.03 -17.83 -9.44
N VAL A 149 2.20 -18.79 -9.85
CA VAL A 149 1.40 -19.62 -8.92
C VAL A 149 1.60 -21.13 -9.09
N HIS A 150 2.15 -21.66 -10.18
CA HIS A 150 2.34 -23.11 -10.36
C HIS A 150 3.73 -23.59 -9.90
N GLU A 151 3.78 -24.76 -9.23
CA GLU A 151 4.85 -25.34 -8.38
C GLU A 151 6.30 -25.03 -8.85
N ALA A 152 7.13 -24.34 -8.05
CA ALA A 152 8.05 -25.03 -7.13
C ALA A 152 8.42 -24.29 -5.81
N ASP A 153 8.01 -23.04 -5.57
CA ASP A 153 8.59 -22.23 -4.45
C ASP A 153 7.58 -21.59 -3.48
N ILE A 154 6.34 -22.09 -3.39
CA ILE A 154 5.41 -21.60 -2.34
C ILE A 154 4.91 -22.77 -1.51
N PRO A 155 5.50 -22.99 -0.32
CA PRO A 155 4.98 -23.96 0.62
C PRO A 155 3.67 -23.44 1.21
N ILE A 156 2.58 -24.15 0.94
CA ILE A 156 1.28 -23.91 1.58
C ILE A 156 1.29 -24.72 2.86
N MET A 157 1.48 -24.03 3.99
CA MET A 157 1.35 -24.63 5.32
C MET A 157 -0.11 -24.99 5.59
N LYS A 158 -0.38 -26.21 6.06
CA LYS A 158 -1.68 -26.51 6.69
C LYS A 158 -1.66 -25.95 8.11
N ASN A 159 -2.84 -25.59 8.62
CA ASN A 159 -3.01 -24.92 9.93
C ASN A 159 -2.41 -25.67 11.13
N ASP A 160 -2.10 -26.96 10.98
CA ASP A 160 -1.56 -27.83 12.04
C ASP A 160 -0.14 -28.36 11.73
N ASP A 161 0.48 -27.98 10.60
CA ASP A 161 1.84 -28.41 10.26
C ASP A 161 2.88 -27.58 11.03
N PRO A 162 3.85 -28.20 11.73
CA PRO A 162 4.96 -27.46 12.32
C PRO A 162 5.79 -26.82 11.22
N MET A 163 6.09 -25.54 11.40
CA MET A 163 6.83 -24.74 10.42
C MET A 163 8.25 -25.31 10.23
N PRO A 164 8.74 -25.45 8.98
CA PRO A 164 10.09 -25.94 8.71
C PRO A 164 11.13 -25.06 9.40
N ALA A 165 12.05 -25.71 10.13
CA ALA A 165 13.06 -25.08 10.99
C ALA A 165 14.03 -24.12 10.26
N GLU A 166 14.02 -24.09 8.92
CA GLU A 166 14.87 -23.24 8.10
C GLU A 166 14.23 -21.88 7.73
N TRP A 167 12.92 -21.68 7.94
CA TRP A 167 12.34 -20.34 7.88
C TRP A 167 12.54 -19.68 9.23
N ALA A 168 13.38 -18.65 9.31
CA ALA A 168 13.58 -17.93 10.56
C ALA A 168 12.24 -17.36 11.06
N HIS A 169 11.65 -17.95 12.09
CA HIS A 169 10.38 -17.50 12.71
C HIS A 169 10.52 -16.22 13.53
N HIS A 170 11.59 -15.46 13.33
CA HIS A 170 11.92 -14.32 14.18
C HIS A 170 11.49 -13.03 13.51
N LEU A 171 10.38 -12.47 13.97
CA LEU A 171 9.93 -11.13 13.60
C LEU A 171 10.63 -10.12 14.52
N THR A 172 11.35 -9.17 13.93
CA THR A 172 12.05 -8.12 14.67
C THR A 172 11.54 -6.75 14.29
N PHE A 173 10.98 -6.05 15.27
CA PHE A 173 10.49 -4.67 15.07
C PHE A 173 10.77 -3.84 16.33
N ALA A 174 10.54 -2.53 16.27
CA ALA A 174 10.58 -1.69 17.45
C ALA A 174 9.16 -1.34 17.90
N LEU A 175 8.86 -1.44 19.20
CA LEU A 175 7.60 -1.01 19.79
C LEU A 175 7.88 0.07 20.83
N ASN A 176 7.40 1.30 20.58
CA ASN A 176 7.69 2.47 21.41
C ASN A 176 9.20 2.64 21.71
N GLY A 177 10.04 2.46 20.69
CA GLY A 177 11.50 2.57 20.79
C GLY A 177 12.23 1.36 21.40
N ARG A 178 11.51 0.33 21.87
CA ARG A 178 12.11 -0.91 22.37
C ARG A 178 12.16 -1.95 21.28
N LYS A 179 13.32 -2.57 21.08
CA LYS A 179 13.45 -3.72 20.17
C LYS A 179 12.61 -4.88 20.71
N VAL A 180 11.76 -5.42 19.86
CA VAL A 180 10.94 -6.60 20.11
C VAL A 180 11.37 -7.67 19.13
N VAL A 181 11.64 -8.87 19.64
CA VAL A 181 11.89 -10.06 18.85
C VAL A 181 10.82 -11.06 19.22
N VAL A 182 10.03 -11.46 18.24
CA VAL A 182 8.94 -12.42 18.40
C VAL A 182 9.35 -13.71 17.71
N ASP A 183 9.32 -14.81 18.46
CA ASP A 183 9.44 -16.15 17.90
C ASP A 183 8.04 -16.67 17.51
N GLY A 184 7.82 -16.81 16.21
CA GLY A 184 6.57 -17.32 15.62
C GLY A 184 6.21 -18.73 16.07
N ASN A 185 7.16 -19.52 16.60
CA ASN A 185 6.86 -20.82 17.20
C ASN A 185 6.18 -20.72 18.57
N THR A 186 6.34 -19.58 19.25
CA THR A 186 5.77 -19.36 20.60
C THR A 186 4.42 -18.66 20.58
N LEU A 187 4.03 -18.08 19.43
CA LEU A 187 2.77 -17.38 19.27
C LEU A 187 1.76 -18.22 18.48
N PRO A 188 0.64 -18.64 19.09
CA PRO A 188 -0.42 -19.32 18.39
C PRO A 188 -0.97 -18.47 17.24
N ARG A 189 -1.13 -19.07 16.06
CA ARG A 189 -1.64 -18.40 14.84
C ARG A 189 -0.85 -17.14 14.46
N PHE A 190 0.48 -17.17 14.59
CA PHE A 190 1.36 -16.05 14.24
C PHE A 190 1.03 -15.41 12.88
N ASN A 191 0.74 -16.22 11.85
CA ASN A 191 0.42 -15.75 10.50
C ASN A 191 -0.91 -14.98 10.41
N ASP A 192 -1.86 -15.25 11.29
CA ASP A 192 -3.18 -14.59 11.33
C ASP A 192 -3.27 -13.53 12.44
N LEU A 193 -2.20 -13.37 13.24
CA LEU A 193 -2.20 -12.48 14.38
C LEU A 193 -2.18 -11.03 13.90
N ARG A 194 -3.18 -10.25 14.30
CA ARG A 194 -3.26 -8.83 13.94
C ARG A 194 -2.40 -8.02 14.91
N LEU A 195 -1.86 -6.92 14.42
CA LEU A 195 -1.02 -6.02 15.22
C LEU A 195 -1.74 -5.54 16.49
N ILE A 196 -3.05 -5.26 16.39
CA ILE A 196 -3.85 -4.86 17.56
C ILE A 196 -3.91 -5.93 18.66
N ASP A 197 -4.02 -7.21 18.27
CA ASP A 197 -4.12 -8.32 19.21
C ASP A 197 -2.76 -8.50 19.89
N TYR A 198 -1.66 -8.41 19.13
CA TYR A 198 -0.31 -8.42 19.70
C TYR A 198 -0.07 -7.29 20.70
N ILE A 199 -0.34 -6.04 20.31
CA ILE A 199 -0.12 -4.85 21.15
C ILE A 199 -0.84 -4.99 22.49
N ARG A 200 -2.07 -5.50 22.47
CA ARG A 200 -2.92 -5.56 23.66
C ARG A 200 -2.68 -6.81 24.49
N ASP A 201 -2.71 -7.98 23.87
CA ASP A 201 -2.80 -9.26 24.57
C ASP A 201 -1.42 -9.85 24.86
N HIS A 202 -0.41 -9.50 24.07
CA HIS A 202 0.95 -10.01 24.23
C HIS A 202 1.91 -8.95 24.79
N ALA A 203 1.85 -7.70 24.30
CA ALA A 203 2.68 -6.61 24.80
C ALA A 203 2.07 -5.87 26.01
N GLY A 204 0.79 -6.12 26.32
CA GLY A 204 0.09 -5.51 27.46
C GLY A 204 -0.17 -4.00 27.32
N LEU A 205 0.03 -3.42 26.14
CA LEU A 205 -0.19 -2.00 25.84
C LEU A 205 -1.64 -1.77 25.45
N THR A 206 -2.48 -1.52 26.44
CA THR A 206 -3.93 -1.50 26.26
C THR A 206 -4.49 -0.15 25.81
N GLY A 207 -3.65 0.86 25.60
CA GLY A 207 -4.01 2.20 25.15
C GLY A 207 -4.67 2.19 23.77
N THR A 208 -4.08 1.49 22.80
CA THR A 208 -4.70 1.26 21.49
C THR A 208 -5.96 0.39 21.62
N LYS A 209 -7.09 0.83 21.05
CA LYS A 209 -8.40 0.20 21.28
C LYS A 209 -8.91 -0.54 20.05
N LEU A 210 -9.47 -1.74 20.25
CA LEU A 210 -10.25 -2.45 19.24
C LEU A 210 -11.74 -2.08 19.40
N ALA A 211 -12.40 -1.69 18.31
CA ALA A 211 -13.84 -1.37 18.30
C ALA A 211 -14.57 -2.06 17.14
N CYS A 212 -14.42 -1.56 15.91
CA CYS A 212 -15.11 -2.11 14.74
C CYS A 212 -14.38 -3.32 14.11
N GLY A 213 -13.04 -3.36 14.13
CA GLY A 213 -12.25 -4.44 13.53
C GLY A 213 -12.15 -4.43 12.00
N GLU A 214 -12.74 -3.42 11.35
CA GLU A 214 -12.86 -3.33 9.87
C GLU A 214 -12.27 -2.03 9.29
N GLY A 215 -11.58 -1.23 10.11
CA GLY A 215 -10.92 0.01 9.67
C GLY A 215 -11.76 1.28 9.71
N GLY A 216 -13.08 1.22 9.91
CA GLY A 216 -13.94 2.41 9.79
C GLY A 216 -13.89 3.43 10.94
N CYS A 217 -13.44 3.06 12.14
CA CYS A 217 -13.58 3.92 13.33
C CYS A 217 -12.32 4.66 13.81
N GLY A 218 -11.13 4.23 13.37
CA GLY A 218 -9.84 4.82 13.80
C GLY A 218 -9.46 4.68 15.28
N ALA A 219 -10.21 3.93 16.11
CA ALA A 219 -9.88 3.77 17.54
C ALA A 219 -8.58 2.97 17.78
N CYS A 220 -8.18 2.16 16.79
CA CYS A 220 -6.98 1.32 16.81
C CYS A 220 -5.79 1.94 16.09
N THR A 221 -5.81 3.25 15.83
CA THR A 221 -4.72 3.91 15.10
C THR A 221 -3.42 3.81 15.87
N VAL A 222 -2.37 3.41 15.17
CA VAL A 222 -0.96 3.47 15.58
C VAL A 222 -0.15 4.13 14.46
N VAL A 223 1.08 4.54 14.73
CA VAL A 223 1.96 5.09 13.70
C VAL A 223 3.04 4.07 13.39
N LEU A 224 3.15 3.70 12.12
CA LEU A 224 4.26 2.93 11.59
C LEU A 224 5.33 3.87 11.08
N CYS A 225 6.57 3.58 11.45
CA CYS A 225 7.75 4.29 11.01
C CYS A 225 8.65 3.32 10.26
N HIS A 226 9.01 3.63 9.02
CA HIS A 226 9.90 2.79 8.23
C HIS A 226 10.73 3.63 7.25
N ARG A 227 11.79 3.04 6.70
CA ARG A 227 12.56 3.60 5.60
C ARG A 227 12.36 2.73 4.36
N VAL A 228 12.27 3.35 3.19
CA VAL A 228 12.20 2.63 1.90
C VAL A 228 13.59 2.16 1.49
N SER A 229 14.63 2.92 1.85
CA SER A 229 16.04 2.53 1.71
C SER A 229 16.87 3.11 2.87
N PRO A 230 18.09 2.61 3.14
CA PRO A 230 18.92 3.15 4.21
C PRO A 230 19.15 4.67 4.11
N SER A 231 19.21 5.20 2.88
CA SER A 231 19.38 6.62 2.60
C SER A 231 18.08 7.43 2.52
N SER A 232 16.91 6.78 2.51
CA SER A 232 15.63 7.48 2.45
C SER A 232 15.32 8.17 3.78
N PRO A 233 14.55 9.28 3.77
CA PRO A 233 13.97 9.83 5.00
C PRO A 233 13.10 8.77 5.69
N LEU A 234 12.91 8.95 7.00
CA LEU A 234 12.01 8.12 7.78
C LEU A 234 10.57 8.51 7.41
N VAL A 235 9.77 7.53 6.99
CA VAL A 235 8.35 7.70 6.69
C VAL A 235 7.55 7.40 7.94
N HIS A 236 6.68 8.32 8.33
CA HIS A 236 5.67 8.13 9.36
C HIS A 236 4.31 7.96 8.68
N ARG A 237 3.55 6.94 9.08
CA ARG A 237 2.21 6.70 8.55
C ARG A 237 1.28 6.17 9.63
N SER A 238 0.13 6.81 9.78
CA SER A 238 -0.93 6.31 10.64
C SER A 238 -1.67 5.14 9.97
N VAL A 239 -1.92 4.08 10.74
CA VAL A 239 -2.60 2.87 10.23
C VAL A 239 -3.53 2.30 11.29
N ASN A 240 -4.56 1.60 10.82
CA ASN A 240 -5.51 0.89 11.68
C ASN A 240 -4.92 -0.47 12.06
N ALA A 241 -4.41 -0.61 13.30
CA ALA A 241 -3.76 -1.84 13.76
C ALA A 241 -4.64 -3.10 13.67
N CYS A 242 -5.97 -2.95 13.60
CA CYS A 242 -6.89 -4.08 13.41
C CYS A 242 -6.89 -4.71 12.01
N LEU A 243 -6.29 -4.06 11.02
CA LEU A 243 -6.17 -4.57 9.65
C LEU A 243 -4.74 -4.97 9.27
N ILE A 244 -3.77 -4.74 10.16
CA ILE A 244 -2.36 -5.00 9.90
C ILE A 244 -1.99 -6.38 10.44
N PRO A 245 -1.58 -7.33 9.59
CA PRO A 245 -0.97 -8.58 10.05
C PRO A 245 0.34 -8.29 10.79
N LEU A 246 0.58 -8.94 11.92
CA LEU A 246 1.81 -8.74 12.71
C LEU A 246 3.06 -9.07 11.90
N ALA A 247 3.00 -10.10 11.05
CA ALA A 247 4.13 -10.49 10.20
C ALA A 247 4.57 -9.39 9.21
N SER A 248 3.71 -8.42 8.87
CA SER A 248 4.02 -7.41 7.86
C SER A 248 4.85 -6.23 8.38
N ILE A 249 5.14 -6.17 9.68
CA ILE A 249 5.85 -5.03 10.30
C ILE A 249 7.33 -5.34 10.60
N ASP A 250 7.86 -6.40 10.03
CA ASP A 250 9.28 -6.76 10.21
C ASP A 250 10.20 -5.61 9.77
N GLY A 251 11.19 -5.31 10.60
CA GLY A 251 12.12 -4.20 10.40
C GLY A 251 11.52 -2.80 10.58
N MET A 252 10.24 -2.68 10.95
CA MET A 252 9.57 -1.39 11.16
C MET A 252 9.58 -0.97 12.64
N ALA A 253 9.20 0.28 12.89
CA ALA A 253 8.91 0.78 14.22
C ALA A 253 7.41 1.09 14.36
N VAL A 254 6.81 0.61 15.44
CA VAL A 254 5.43 0.85 15.83
C VAL A 254 5.42 1.81 17.00
N LEU A 255 4.69 2.90 16.86
CA LEU A 255 4.44 3.87 17.92
C LEU A 255 2.96 3.83 18.31
N THR A 256 2.71 3.64 19.60
CA THR A 256 1.38 3.63 20.22
C THR A 256 1.18 4.88 21.08
N VAL A 257 -0.03 5.10 21.58
CA VAL A 257 -0.35 6.28 22.41
C VAL A 257 0.51 6.36 23.67
N GLU A 258 0.88 5.22 24.24
CA GLU A 258 1.77 5.12 25.40
C GLU A 258 3.21 5.54 25.06
N GLY A 259 3.64 5.31 23.81
CA GLY A 259 4.96 5.71 23.33
C GLY A 259 5.08 7.20 23.03
N VAL A 260 3.95 7.85 22.72
CA VAL A 260 3.89 9.31 22.49
C VAL A 260 4.05 10.09 23.79
N GLY A 261 3.44 9.61 24.88
CA GLY A 261 3.52 10.26 26.19
C GLY A 261 2.63 9.58 27.21
N SER A 262 2.92 9.81 28.50
CA SER A 262 2.12 9.28 29.61
C SER A 262 2.19 10.18 30.83
N THR A 263 1.25 10.00 31.76
CA THR A 263 1.23 10.72 33.05
C THR A 263 2.40 10.39 33.96
N LYS A 264 3.10 9.25 33.74
CA LYS A 264 4.29 8.86 34.52
C LYS A 264 5.56 9.59 34.09
N HIS A 265 5.60 10.06 32.85
CA HIS A 265 6.74 10.78 32.31
C HIS A 265 6.30 12.21 32.03
N ARG A 266 5.80 12.46 30.82
CA ARG A 266 5.24 13.73 30.41
C ARG A 266 4.19 13.47 29.34
N LEU A 267 3.10 14.25 29.40
CA LEU A 267 2.12 14.26 28.32
C LEU A 267 2.68 14.98 27.10
N HIS A 268 2.46 14.38 25.93
CA HIS A 268 2.76 15.03 24.67
C HIS A 268 1.85 16.26 24.48
N PRO A 269 2.28 17.34 23.81
CA PRO A 269 1.44 18.52 23.59
C PRO A 269 0.04 18.22 23.04
N ILE A 270 -0.07 17.23 22.14
CA ILE A 270 -1.37 16.77 21.63
C ILE A 270 -2.26 16.23 22.75
N GLN A 271 -1.71 15.39 23.63
CA GLN A 271 -2.43 14.83 24.79
C GLN A 271 -2.85 15.95 25.75
N SER A 272 -1.97 16.90 26.04
CA SER A 272 -2.29 18.05 26.89
C SER A 272 -3.40 18.92 26.30
N LYS A 273 -3.32 19.26 25.00
CA LYS A 273 -4.35 20.06 24.32
C LYS A 273 -5.72 19.39 24.33
N MET A 274 -5.78 18.07 24.23
CA MET A 274 -7.01 17.30 24.36
C MET A 274 -7.62 17.41 25.77
N VAL A 275 -6.78 17.43 26.81
CA VAL A 275 -7.22 17.64 28.21
C VAL A 275 -7.71 19.08 28.39
N ASP A 276 -6.91 20.07 27.99
CA ASP A 276 -7.18 21.50 28.19
C ASP A 276 -8.48 21.96 27.51
N ASN A 277 -8.89 21.28 26.43
CA ASN A 277 -10.09 21.61 25.66
C ASN A 277 -11.27 20.70 25.94
N TYR A 278 -11.21 19.86 26.98
CA TYR A 278 -12.29 18.92 27.33
C TYR A 278 -12.68 18.00 26.16
N SER A 279 -11.69 17.57 25.38
CA SER A 279 -11.85 16.83 24.12
C SER A 279 -12.12 15.33 24.32
N MET A 280 -12.44 14.91 25.54
CA MET A 280 -12.74 13.52 25.89
C MET A 280 -13.90 13.44 26.88
N GLN A 281 -14.77 12.45 26.68
CA GLN A 281 -15.83 12.07 27.63
C GLN A 281 -15.64 10.63 28.08
N CYS A 282 -16.00 9.64 27.24
CA CYS A 282 -15.73 8.23 27.54
C CYS A 282 -14.26 7.83 27.33
N GLY A 283 -13.50 8.62 26.57
CA GLY A 283 -12.07 8.42 26.30
C GLY A 283 -11.72 7.29 25.32
N TYR A 284 -12.67 6.45 24.90
CA TYR A 284 -12.34 5.24 24.11
C TYR A 284 -11.72 5.54 22.75
N CYS A 285 -12.20 6.56 22.04
CA CYS A 285 -11.65 6.96 20.73
C CYS A 285 -10.39 7.82 20.84
N THR A 286 -10.12 8.41 22.01
CA THR A 286 -9.08 9.43 22.21
C THR A 286 -7.67 9.00 21.77
N PRO A 287 -7.21 7.77 22.03
CA PRO A 287 -5.92 7.29 21.51
C PRO A 287 -5.79 7.43 20.00
N GLY A 288 -6.84 7.10 19.24
CA GLY A 288 -6.83 7.18 17.78
C GLY A 288 -6.63 8.60 17.26
N TRP A 289 -7.31 9.58 17.88
CA TRP A 289 -7.15 11.00 17.58
C TRP A 289 -5.74 11.50 17.84
N VAL A 290 -5.16 11.10 18.98
CA VAL A 290 -3.79 11.47 19.34
C VAL A 290 -2.80 10.94 18.32
N MET A 291 -2.95 9.68 17.88
CA MET A 291 -2.02 9.06 16.95
C MET A 291 -2.12 9.62 15.52
N ASN A 292 -3.33 9.92 15.03
CA ASN A 292 -3.47 10.58 13.72
C ASN A 292 -2.89 12.00 13.75
N MET A 293 -3.18 12.78 14.78
CA MET A 293 -2.58 14.11 14.90
C MET A 293 -1.05 14.05 15.04
N TYR A 294 -0.53 13.03 15.72
CA TYR A 294 0.92 12.82 15.84
C TYR A 294 1.56 12.62 14.47
N GLU A 295 0.98 11.77 13.63
CA GLU A 295 1.50 11.55 12.28
C GLU A 295 1.45 12.84 11.45
N LEU A 296 0.30 13.53 11.45
CA LEU A 296 0.12 14.76 10.68
C LEU A 296 1.17 15.81 11.01
N LEU A 297 1.49 16.00 12.29
CA LEU A 297 2.51 16.94 12.74
C LEU A 297 3.94 16.53 12.33
N HIS A 298 4.21 15.24 12.15
CA HIS A 298 5.53 14.75 11.73
C HIS A 298 5.71 14.77 10.22
N THR A 299 4.63 14.73 9.45
CA THR A 299 4.66 14.67 7.98
C THR A 299 4.41 16.01 7.32
N SER A 300 3.79 16.96 8.03
CA SER A 300 3.45 18.29 7.51
C SER A 300 4.49 19.35 7.87
N ASP A 301 4.65 20.36 7.01
CA ASP A 301 5.36 21.58 7.35
C ASP A 301 4.49 22.42 8.30
N PRO A 302 4.94 22.69 9.56
CA PRO A 302 4.19 23.45 10.54
C PRO A 302 3.74 24.83 10.06
N SER A 303 4.49 25.45 9.14
CA SER A 303 4.18 26.77 8.60
C SER A 303 3.05 26.78 7.56
N SER A 304 2.60 25.60 7.13
CA SER A 304 1.57 25.41 6.11
C SER A 304 0.31 24.69 6.62
N LEU A 305 0.32 24.23 7.87
CA LEU A 305 -0.74 23.39 8.41
C LEU A 305 -1.98 24.22 8.74
N THR A 306 -3.05 24.06 7.96
CA THR A 306 -4.33 24.79 8.15
C THR A 306 -5.37 23.95 8.90
N LYS A 307 -6.40 24.60 9.46
CA LYS A 307 -7.57 23.93 10.04
C LYS A 307 -8.23 22.94 9.08
N ASP A 308 -8.39 23.33 7.81
CA ASP A 308 -9.03 22.47 6.81
C ASP A 308 -8.21 21.19 6.57
N THR A 309 -6.88 21.32 6.47
CA THR A 309 -5.98 20.16 6.37
C THR A 309 -6.07 19.26 7.61
N ILE A 310 -6.13 19.85 8.80
CA ILE A 310 -6.27 19.12 10.06
C ILE A 310 -7.61 18.36 10.10
N GLU A 311 -8.72 19.02 9.77
CA GLU A 311 -10.05 18.42 9.80
C GLU A 311 -10.18 17.28 8.78
N ASN A 312 -9.70 17.48 7.55
CA ASN A 312 -9.70 16.45 6.49
C ASN A 312 -8.82 15.25 6.83
N HIS A 313 -7.82 15.40 7.70
CA HIS A 313 -6.98 14.28 8.14
C HIS A 313 -7.73 13.30 9.07
N PHE A 314 -8.88 13.69 9.63
CA PHE A 314 -9.61 12.92 10.63
C PHE A 314 -10.86 12.18 10.14
N ASP A 315 -11.06 12.08 8.82
CA ASP A 315 -12.19 11.35 8.22
C ASP A 315 -12.28 9.89 8.71
N GLY A 316 -11.16 9.30 9.12
CA GLY A 316 -11.09 7.95 9.66
C GLY A 316 -11.36 7.81 11.17
N ASN A 317 -11.65 8.89 11.90
CA ASN A 317 -11.83 8.85 13.37
C ASN A 317 -13.28 9.15 13.78
N LEU A 318 -13.92 8.17 14.42
CA LEU A 318 -15.29 8.34 14.90
C LEU A 318 -15.33 8.65 16.40
N CYS A 319 -16.17 9.62 16.77
CA CYS A 319 -16.48 9.92 18.16
C CYS A 319 -18.00 10.02 18.37
N ARG A 320 -18.53 9.24 19.32
CA ARG A 320 -19.97 9.25 19.62
C ARG A 320 -20.38 10.23 20.72
N CYS A 321 -19.44 10.68 21.55
CA CYS A 321 -19.75 11.41 22.78
C CYS A 321 -19.57 12.93 22.64
N THR A 322 -18.45 13.38 22.05
CA THR A 322 -18.03 14.79 22.13
C THR A 322 -18.73 15.71 21.12
N GLY A 323 -19.35 15.14 20.08
CA GLY A 323 -19.84 15.91 18.93
C GLY A 323 -18.71 16.62 18.16
N TYR A 324 -17.48 16.12 18.24
CA TYR A 324 -16.25 16.56 17.56
C TYR A 324 -15.73 17.95 17.90
N ARG A 325 -16.59 18.92 18.18
CA ARG A 325 -16.22 20.33 18.41
C ARG A 325 -15.05 20.54 19.39
N PRO A 326 -15.01 19.94 20.60
CA PRO A 326 -13.88 20.15 21.51
C PRO A 326 -12.61 19.44 21.02
N ILE A 327 -12.71 18.35 20.25
CA ILE A 327 -11.57 17.68 19.63
C ILE A 327 -10.97 18.57 18.55
N LEU A 328 -11.80 19.04 17.62
CA LEU A 328 -11.34 19.93 16.54
C LEU A 328 -10.76 21.23 17.11
N LYS A 329 -11.34 21.79 18.18
CA LYS A 329 -10.74 22.95 18.87
C LYS A 329 -9.31 22.67 19.38
N ALA A 330 -9.07 21.48 19.96
CA ALA A 330 -7.74 21.09 20.42
C ALA A 330 -6.77 20.92 19.25
N MET A 331 -7.16 20.18 18.21
CA MET A 331 -6.29 19.88 17.07
C MET A 331 -5.99 21.12 16.23
N ASN A 332 -7.00 21.97 15.98
CA ASN A 332 -6.85 23.22 15.25
C ASN A 332 -5.95 24.23 15.97
N SER A 333 -5.64 24.05 17.26
CA SER A 333 -4.66 24.90 17.96
C SER A 333 -3.22 24.69 17.49
N PHE A 334 -2.95 23.65 16.69
CA PHE A 334 -1.66 23.42 16.03
C PHE A 334 -1.59 23.99 14.61
N GLY A 335 -2.71 24.44 14.05
CA GLY A 335 -2.75 25.06 12.72
C GLY A 335 -2.37 26.54 12.76
N ILE A 336 -1.85 27.06 11.65
CA ILE A 336 -1.42 28.47 11.51
C ILE A 336 -2.59 29.47 11.65
N ASP A 337 -3.78 29.03 11.29
CA ASP A 337 -5.06 29.75 11.37
C ASP A 337 -5.87 29.35 12.62
N GLY A 338 -5.25 28.59 13.53
CA GLY A 338 -5.74 28.24 14.86
C GLY A 338 -6.02 29.47 15.74
N PRO A 339 -6.95 29.38 16.71
CA PRO A 339 -7.02 30.41 17.73
C PRO A 339 -5.67 30.52 18.44
N ALA A 340 -5.10 31.73 18.53
CA ALA A 340 -3.88 31.97 19.28
C ALA A 340 -4.02 31.35 20.68
N PRO A 341 -2.96 30.73 21.24
CA PRO A 341 -3.05 30.13 22.56
C PRO A 341 -3.51 31.19 23.56
N GLN A 342 -4.75 31.05 24.07
CA GLN A 342 -5.21 31.79 25.23
C GLN A 342 -4.44 31.25 26.45
N LEU A 343 -3.23 31.77 26.66
CA LEU A 343 -2.57 31.68 27.95
C LEU A 343 -3.14 32.78 28.85
N GLU A 344 -4.40 32.63 29.27
CA GLU A 344 -4.85 33.24 30.52
C GLU A 344 -4.44 32.29 31.64
N TYR A 345 -3.17 32.36 32.02
CA TYR A 345 -2.75 31.90 33.33
C TYR A 345 -2.58 33.14 34.19
N GLU A 346 -3.59 33.45 35.01
CA GLU A 346 -3.42 34.36 36.12
C GLU A 346 -2.26 33.85 36.99
N SER A 347 -1.16 34.60 36.93
CA SER A 347 -0.12 34.75 37.94
C SER A 347 -0.53 34.23 39.32
N SER A 348 -0.21 32.98 39.63
CA SER A 348 -0.24 32.47 41.02
C SER A 348 0.88 31.48 41.35
N TYR A 349 1.86 31.26 40.47
CA TYR A 349 3.09 30.53 40.80
C TYR A 349 4.28 31.48 40.90
N ASP A 350 4.21 32.39 41.87
CA ASP A 350 5.41 32.89 42.50
C ASP A 350 5.84 31.85 43.56
N GLY A 351 7.00 31.23 43.34
CA GLY A 351 7.84 30.78 44.45
C GLY A 351 7.86 29.29 44.80
N VAL A 352 8.22 28.40 43.87
CA VAL A 352 8.82 27.12 44.27
C VAL A 352 10.15 26.92 43.53
N PRO A 353 11.31 26.91 44.22
CA PRO A 353 12.59 26.76 43.56
C PRO A 353 12.80 25.31 43.10
N PHE A 354 13.47 25.20 41.96
CA PHE A 354 14.00 23.98 41.37
C PHE A 354 14.89 23.25 42.39
N VAL A 355 14.56 21.99 42.68
CA VAL A 355 15.46 21.11 43.43
C VAL A 355 15.91 20.02 42.46
N ASP A 356 17.17 20.10 42.04
CA ASP A 356 17.92 18.94 41.55
C ASP A 356 18.05 17.97 42.73
N VAL A 357 17.49 16.77 42.59
CA VAL A 357 17.92 15.64 43.41
C VAL A 357 18.12 14.44 42.49
N ASP A 358 19.39 14.09 42.40
CA ASP A 358 19.97 12.91 41.77
C ASP A 358 19.33 11.57 42.17
N GLU A 359 19.58 10.59 41.29
CA GLU A 359 19.93 9.19 41.55
C GLU A 359 19.81 8.66 43.00
N PRO A 360 19.27 7.43 43.16
CA PRO A 360 19.90 6.22 42.61
C PRO A 360 19.03 5.31 41.74
#